data_AF-A0A3A1V226-F1
#
_entry.id   AF-A0A3A1V226-F1
#
_cell.length_a   1.000
_cell.length_b   1.000
_cell.length_c   1.000
_cell.angle_alpha   90.00
_cell.angle_beta   90.00
_cell.angle_gamma   90.00
#
_symmetry.space_group_name_H-M   'P 1'
#
loop_
_entity.id
_entity.type
_entity.pdbx_description
1 polymer ?
#
loop_
_entity_poly.entity_id
_entity_poly.type
_entity_poly.pdbx_seq_one_letter_code
_entity_poly.pdbx_strand_id
1 'polypeptide(L)'
;MPSTMKWFSVLGLSIYSEVPLPARLQAVPFNNYADIVIVMDPFLKNGMDPGKFYSSWSPSIATLCVPDTGVLRMMGGVRMIVSPFAGADEDRLQQLILKDGMNAIVEQRGFSVEEHKERETVMAYGRLV
;
A
#
# COMPACT_ATOMS: atom_id res chain seq x y z
N MET A 1 16.86 9.64 2.48
CA MET A 1 16.24 9.82 3.82
C MET A 1 16.63 8.61 4.65
N PRO A 2 17.05 8.77 5.93
CA PRO A 2 17.35 7.62 6.77
C PRO A 2 16.07 6.80 6.97
N SER A 3 16.10 5.52 6.60
CA SER A 3 15.01 4.59 6.85
C SER A 3 14.87 4.41 8.37
N THR A 4 13.93 5.09 9.00
CA THR A 4 13.53 4.77 10.37
C THR A 4 12.65 3.53 10.34
N MET A 5 13.30 2.38 10.24
CA MET A 5 12.66 1.08 10.45
C MET A 5 12.00 1.09 11.82
N LYS A 6 10.68 0.89 11.85
CA LYS A 6 9.88 0.98 13.06
C LYS A 6 8.82 -0.11 13.11
N TRP A 7 8.46 -0.47 14.34
CA TRP A 7 7.38 -1.37 14.64
C TRP A 7 6.15 -0.58 15.08
N PHE A 8 4.98 -1.00 14.64
CA PHE A 8 3.70 -0.37 14.98
C PHE A 8 2.67 -1.43 15.35
N SER A 9 1.62 -1.01 16.06
CA SER A 9 0.42 -1.81 16.26
C SER A 9 -0.77 -1.04 15.73
N VAL A 10 -1.52 -1.64 14.80
CA VAL A 10 -2.69 -1.05 14.16
C VAL A 10 -3.77 -2.12 14.04
N LEU A 11 -4.98 -1.86 14.56
CA LEU A 11 -6.10 -2.80 14.52
C LEU A 11 -5.76 -4.19 15.13
N GLY A 12 -4.90 -4.22 16.15
CA GLY A 12 -4.43 -5.47 16.76
C GLY A 12 -3.39 -6.24 15.94
N LEU A 13 -2.93 -5.69 14.80
CA LEU A 13 -1.90 -6.27 13.95
C LEU A 13 -0.55 -5.59 14.22
N SER A 14 0.48 -6.42 14.32
CA SER A 14 1.88 -5.98 14.37
C SER A 14 2.38 -5.64 12.97
N ILE A 15 2.88 -4.42 12.80
CA ILE A 15 3.39 -3.93 11.52
C ILE A 15 4.87 -3.61 11.65
N TYR A 16 5.68 -4.20 10.79
CA TYR A 16 7.05 -3.77 10.53
C TYR A 16 7.06 -2.89 9.29
N SER A 17 7.65 -1.70 9.36
CA SER A 17 7.72 -0.78 8.22
C SER A 17 9.11 -0.19 8.03
N GLU A 18 9.62 -0.29 6.81
CA GLU A 18 10.82 0.43 6.33
C GLU A 18 10.50 1.85 5.84
N VAL A 19 9.22 2.10 5.55
CA VAL A 19 8.70 3.41 5.14
C VAL A 19 8.21 4.15 6.38
N PRO A 20 8.45 5.47 6.51
CA PRO A 20 7.83 6.27 7.55
C PRO A 20 6.31 6.13 7.51
N LEU A 21 5.69 5.96 8.68
CA LEU A 21 4.25 6.02 8.86
C LEU A 21 3.90 7.25 9.71
N PRO A 22 2.65 7.76 9.64
CA PRO A 22 2.25 8.97 10.36
C PRO A 22 2.58 8.91 11.85
N ALA A 23 3.10 10.01 12.39
CA ALA A 23 3.52 10.11 13.80
C ALA A 23 2.40 9.79 14.81
N ARG A 24 1.13 9.94 14.40
CA ARG A 24 -0.04 9.55 15.20
C ARG A 24 -0.12 8.03 15.45
N LEU A 25 0.52 7.22 14.62
CA LEU A 25 0.70 5.79 14.90
C LEU A 25 1.83 5.63 15.90
N GLN A 26 1.49 5.14 17.08
CA GLN A 26 2.47 4.91 18.13
C GLN A 26 3.43 3.79 17.71
N ALA A 27 4.72 4.13 17.65
CA ALA A 27 5.75 3.12 17.50
C ALA A 27 5.77 2.25 18.75
N VAL A 28 5.86 0.94 18.56
CA VAL A 28 5.95 -0.04 19.64
C VAL A 28 7.37 -0.60 19.71
N PRO A 29 7.78 -1.20 20.84
CA PRO A 29 9.03 -1.93 20.93
C PRO A 29 9.14 -3.01 19.85
N PHE A 30 10.38 -3.38 19.53
CA PHE A 30 10.68 -4.46 18.60
C PHE A 30 9.87 -5.74 18.93
N ASN A 31 9.31 -6.35 17.89
CA ASN A 31 8.65 -7.65 17.97
C ASN A 31 9.42 -8.64 17.08
N ASN A 32 9.49 -9.91 17.49
CA ASN A 32 10.14 -10.95 16.69
C ASN A 32 9.31 -11.36 15.45
N TYR A 33 8.03 -10.98 15.42
CA TYR A 33 7.10 -11.35 14.36
C TYR A 33 6.27 -10.14 13.94
N ALA A 34 6.07 -9.99 12.63
CA ALA A 34 5.18 -8.99 12.04
C ALA A 34 4.03 -9.69 11.32
N ASP A 35 2.79 -9.28 11.63
CA ASP A 35 1.62 -9.66 10.85
C ASP A 35 1.68 -9.04 9.47
N ILE A 36 2.19 -7.81 9.37
CA ILE A 36 2.33 -7.06 8.12
C ILE A 36 3.74 -6.51 7.99
N VAL A 37 4.34 -6.73 6.84
CA VAL A 37 5.67 -6.22 6.47
C VAL A 37 5.52 -5.20 5.35
N ILE A 38 5.88 -3.95 5.61
CA ILE A 38 5.91 -2.86 4.63
C ILE A 38 7.37 -2.58 4.26
N VAL A 39 7.74 -2.85 3.01
CA VAL A 39 9.09 -2.63 2.49
C VAL A 39 9.09 -1.60 1.37
N MET A 40 10.23 -0.93 1.20
CA MET A 40 10.44 -0.03 0.08
C MET A 40 11.16 -0.76 -1.06
N ASP A 41 10.60 -0.71 -2.27
CA ASP A 41 11.26 -1.16 -3.50
C ASP A 41 11.17 -0.08 -4.56
N PRO A 42 12.27 0.64 -4.86
CA PRO A 42 12.26 1.73 -5.83
C PRO A 42 12.03 1.26 -7.28
N PHE A 43 12.10 -0.04 -7.56
CA PHE A 43 11.96 -0.58 -8.91
C PHE A 43 10.54 -1.06 -9.24
N LEU A 44 9.65 -1.21 -8.24
CA LEU A 44 8.25 -1.59 -8.46
C LEU A 44 7.51 -0.62 -9.40
N LYS A 45 7.86 0.67 -9.37
CA LYS A 45 7.30 1.69 -10.28
C LYS A 45 7.84 1.65 -11.71
N ASN A 46 8.83 0.82 -12.02
CA ASN A 46 9.41 0.75 -13.36
C ASN A 46 8.34 0.31 -14.37
N GLY A 47 8.15 1.10 -15.42
CA GLY A 47 7.11 0.86 -16.44
C GLY A 47 5.72 1.41 -16.07
N MET A 48 5.58 2.09 -14.93
CA MET A 48 4.36 2.80 -14.55
C MET A 48 4.46 4.28 -14.94
N ASP A 49 3.34 4.86 -15.37
CA ASP A 49 3.23 6.28 -15.73
C ASP A 49 2.84 7.10 -14.49
N PRO A 50 3.70 8.02 -14.00
CA PRO A 50 3.43 8.79 -12.79
C PRO A 50 2.24 9.75 -12.93
N GLY A 51 1.77 10.02 -14.15
CA GLY A 51 0.60 10.87 -14.40
C GLY A 51 -0.72 10.09 -14.50
N LYS A 52 -0.70 8.76 -14.38
CA LYS A 52 -1.90 7.93 -14.57
C LYS A 52 -2.24 7.09 -13.37
N PHE A 53 -3.53 7.06 -13.08
CA PHE A 53 -4.08 6.11 -12.12
C PHE A 53 -4.17 4.73 -12.75
N TYR A 54 -3.71 3.72 -12.02
CA TYR A 54 -3.85 2.32 -12.40
C TYR A 54 -4.12 1.47 -11.17
N SER A 55 -5.02 0.50 -11.28
CA SER A 55 -5.28 -0.48 -10.22
C SER A 55 -5.51 -1.87 -10.80
N SER A 56 -4.96 -2.89 -10.16
CA SER A 56 -5.21 -4.30 -10.48
C SER A 56 -5.48 -5.06 -9.20
N TRP A 57 -6.50 -5.90 -9.19
CA TRP A 57 -6.95 -6.62 -8.00
C TRP A 57 -7.10 -8.11 -8.28
N SER A 58 -6.53 -8.92 -7.39
CA SER A 58 -6.73 -10.37 -7.31
C SER A 58 -6.77 -10.79 -5.83
N PRO A 59 -7.25 -12.01 -5.52
CA PRO A 59 -7.38 -12.46 -4.13
C PRO A 59 -6.08 -12.44 -3.33
N SER A 60 -4.93 -12.57 -4.00
CA SER A 60 -3.61 -12.62 -3.35
C SER A 60 -2.71 -11.45 -3.69
N ILE A 61 -3.03 -10.65 -4.71
CA ILE A 61 -2.20 -9.52 -5.14
C ILE A 61 -3.10 -8.34 -5.52
N ALA A 62 -2.83 -7.19 -4.94
CA ALA A 62 -3.40 -5.91 -5.35
C ALA A 62 -2.26 -4.96 -5.69
N THR A 63 -2.35 -4.24 -6.80
CA THR A 63 -1.40 -3.19 -7.17
C THR A 63 -2.17 -1.90 -7.41
N LEU A 64 -1.68 -0.80 -6.87
CA LEU A 64 -2.27 0.52 -6.97
C LEU A 64 -1.17 1.52 -7.36
N CYS A 65 -1.35 2.21 -8.48
CA CYS A 65 -0.52 3.31 -8.93
C CYS A 65 -1.34 4.60 -8.80
N VAL A 66 -0.88 5.51 -7.95
CA VAL A 66 -1.54 6.80 -7.70
C VAL A 66 -0.66 7.91 -8.27
N PRO A 67 -1.24 8.80 -9.13
CA PRO A 67 -0.50 9.89 -9.72
C PRO A 67 0.23 10.75 -8.68
N ASP A 68 1.43 11.18 -9.04
CA ASP A 68 2.30 12.05 -8.23
C ASP A 68 2.62 11.52 -6.82
N THR A 69 2.28 10.26 -6.53
CA THR A 69 2.44 9.66 -5.19
C THR A 69 3.33 8.43 -5.27
N GLY A 70 2.90 7.38 -5.96
CA GLY A 70 3.69 6.15 -6.07
C GLY A 70 2.89 4.92 -6.40
N VAL A 71 3.57 3.79 -6.35
CA VAL A 71 3.02 2.46 -6.59
C VAL A 71 3.07 1.65 -5.31
N LEU A 72 1.94 1.08 -4.92
CA LEU A 72 1.80 0.13 -3.83
C LEU A 72 1.47 -1.24 -4.41
N ARG A 73 2.03 -2.29 -3.83
CA ARG A 73 1.64 -3.68 -4.10
C ARG A 73 1.42 -4.42 -2.80
N MET A 74 0.21 -4.93 -2.59
CA MET A 74 -0.21 -5.71 -1.43
C MET A 74 -0.29 -7.18 -1.81
N MET A 75 0.29 -8.05 -0.98
CA MET A 75 0.46 -9.46 -1.27
C MET A 75 0.03 -10.35 -0.10
N GLY A 76 -0.93 -11.23 -0.34
CA GLY A 76 -1.38 -12.29 0.55
C GLY A 76 -1.85 -11.83 1.93
N GLY A 77 -2.24 -10.56 2.07
CA GLY A 77 -2.64 -9.97 3.34
C GLY A 77 -1.50 -9.79 4.34
N VAL A 78 -0.23 -10.00 3.97
CA VAL A 78 0.90 -9.97 4.94
C VAL A 78 2.04 -9.06 4.51
N ARG A 79 2.06 -8.60 3.26
CA ARG A 79 3.17 -7.80 2.75
C ARG A 79 2.67 -6.65 1.90
N MET A 80 3.31 -5.50 2.06
CA MET A 80 3.15 -4.35 1.19
C MET A 80 4.53 -3.91 0.67
N ILE A 81 4.61 -3.66 -0.63
CA ILE A 81 5.78 -3.08 -1.29
C ILE A 81 5.39 -1.68 -1.73
N VAL A 82 6.22 -0.70 -1.38
CA VAL A 82 5.97 0.72 -1.65
C VAL A 82 7.06 1.27 -2.55
N SER A 83 6.67 2.00 -3.59
CA SER A 83 7.57 2.63 -4.56
C SER A 83 7.12 4.06 -4.85
N PRO A 84 7.61 5.04 -4.08
CA PRO A 84 7.22 6.43 -4.29
C PRO A 84 7.76 6.98 -5.61
N PHE A 85 7.01 7.86 -6.27
CA PHE A 85 7.53 8.64 -7.39
C PHE A 85 8.49 9.73 -6.90
N ALA A 86 9.31 10.27 -7.81
CA ALA A 86 10.23 11.35 -7.46
C ALA A 86 9.42 12.60 -7.09
N GLY A 87 9.77 13.23 -5.95
CA GLY A 87 9.05 14.41 -5.46
C GLY A 87 7.68 14.11 -4.85
N ALA A 88 7.34 12.84 -4.61
CA ALA A 88 6.09 12.47 -3.97
C ALA A 88 5.97 13.12 -2.57
N ASP A 89 4.77 13.61 -2.29
CA ASP A 89 4.40 14.11 -0.97
C ASP A 89 4.37 12.95 0.03
N GLU A 90 5.17 13.06 1.10
CA GLU A 90 5.32 12.00 2.10
C GLU A 90 4.01 11.76 2.87
N ASP A 91 3.28 12.82 3.24
CA ASP A 91 2.02 12.70 3.96
C ASP A 91 0.96 12.02 3.09
N ARG A 92 0.93 12.35 1.80
CA ARG A 92 0.04 11.71 0.83
C ARG A 92 0.37 10.23 0.64
N LEU A 93 1.65 9.87 0.56
CA LEU A 93 2.10 8.48 0.49
C LEU A 93 1.71 7.71 1.75
N GLN A 94 1.94 8.30 2.93
CA GLN A 94 1.58 7.73 4.21
C GLN A 94 0.06 7.49 4.33
N GLN A 95 -0.76 8.45 3.90
CA GLN A 95 -2.21 8.29 3.85
C GLN A 95 -2.63 7.17 2.90
N LEU A 96 -2.00 7.08 1.74
CA LEU A 96 -2.25 6.03 0.75
C LEU A 96 -1.95 4.64 1.31
N ILE A 97 -0.83 4.49 2.02
CA ILE A 97 -0.46 3.25 2.72
C ILE A 97 -1.51 2.87 3.75
N LEU A 98 -1.89 3.81 4.63
CA LEU A 98 -2.81 3.51 5.73
C LEU A 98 -4.25 3.30 5.30
N LYS A 99 -4.69 3.94 4.22
CA LYS A 99 -6.06 3.84 3.73
C LYS A 99 -6.19 2.69 2.74
N ASP A 100 -5.78 2.90 1.50
CA ASP A 100 -5.99 1.93 0.43
C ASP A 100 -5.10 0.70 0.59
N GLY A 101 -3.86 0.88 1.07
CA GLY A 101 -2.95 -0.22 1.33
C GLY A 101 -3.44 -1.17 2.43
N MET A 102 -3.85 -0.64 3.58
CA MET A 102 -4.36 -1.47 4.68
C MET A 102 -5.71 -2.09 4.37
N ASN A 103 -6.61 -1.37 3.69
CA ASN A 103 -7.89 -1.93 3.26
C ASN A 103 -7.67 -3.17 2.37
N ALA A 104 -6.77 -3.08 1.39
CA ALA A 104 -6.43 -4.22 0.53
C ALA A 104 -5.87 -5.42 1.33
N ILE A 105 -5.05 -5.15 2.34
CA ILE A 105 -4.48 -6.19 3.21
C ILE A 105 -5.58 -6.90 4.00
N VAL A 106 -6.54 -6.14 4.55
CA VAL A 106 -7.67 -6.65 5.33
C VAL A 106 -8.61 -7.47 4.43
N GLU A 107 -8.90 -7.00 3.22
CA GLU A 107 -9.67 -7.72 2.20
C GLU A 107 -9.01 -9.06 1.82
N GLN A 108 -7.70 -9.08 1.58
CA GLN A 108 -6.96 -10.31 1.25
C GLN A 108 -6.95 -11.35 2.39
N ARG A 109 -7.20 -10.92 3.64
CA ARG A 109 -7.37 -11.80 4.80
C ARG A 109 -8.80 -12.33 4.95
N GLY A 110 -9.72 -11.97 4.04
CA GLY A 110 -11.11 -12.36 4.08
C GLY A 110 -11.97 -11.52 5.02
N PHE A 111 -11.43 -10.44 5.58
CA PHE A 111 -12.21 -9.45 6.31
C PHE A 111 -12.70 -8.42 5.28
N SER A 112 -13.90 -8.60 4.77
CA SER A 112 -14.55 -7.57 3.96
C SER A 112 -15.07 -6.49 4.91
N VAL A 113 -14.65 -5.24 4.72
CA VAL A 113 -15.38 -4.10 5.26
C VAL A 113 -16.51 -3.86 4.25
N GLU A 114 -17.72 -4.30 4.56
CA GLU A 114 -18.88 -4.03 3.69
C GLU A 114 -19.08 -2.51 3.51
N GLU A 115 -18.54 -1.98 2.42
CA GLU A 115 -19.22 -0.98 1.57
C GLU A 115 -19.22 -1.53 0.14
N HIS A 116 -20.02 -2.58 -0.08
CA HIS A 116 -20.46 -2.96 -1.42
C HIS A 116 -21.32 -1.82 -1.99
N LYS A 117 -20.71 -0.90 -2.74
CA LYS A 117 -21.32 -0.20 -3.88
C LYS A 117 -20.23 0.45 -4.75
N GLU A 118 -20.18 0.03 -6.02
CA GLU A 118 -19.55 0.73 -7.16
C GLU A 118 -18.02 0.74 -7.27
N ARG A 119 -17.36 -0.43 -7.32
CA ARG A 119 -15.99 -0.52 -7.87
C ARG A 119 -15.76 -1.60 -8.93
N GLU A 120 -16.84 -2.13 -9.50
CA GLU A 120 -16.75 -2.80 -10.80
C GLU A 120 -17.15 -1.81 -11.89
N THR A 121 -16.27 -1.64 -12.88
CA THR A 121 -16.49 -0.93 -14.17
C THR A 121 -15.91 0.49 -14.33
N VAL A 122 -14.62 0.69 -14.07
CA VAL A 122 -13.73 1.57 -14.87
C VAL A 122 -12.29 1.08 -14.58
N MET A 123 -11.42 0.58 -15.45
CA MET A 123 -11.06 0.91 -16.82
C MET A 123 -10.40 -0.33 -17.47
N ALA A 124 -11.11 -1.02 -18.36
CA ALA A 124 -10.50 -1.82 -19.42
C ALA A 124 -10.71 -1.06 -20.75
N TYR A 125 -10.10 0.12 -20.90
CA TYR A 125 -9.96 0.76 -22.20
C TYR A 125 -8.56 0.50 -22.74
N GLY A 126 -8.31 -0.76 -23.08
CA GLY A 126 -7.39 -1.11 -24.15
C GLY A 126 -8.17 -1.15 -25.46
N ARG A 127 -8.54 0.01 -26.00
CA ARG A 127 -9.01 0.10 -27.39
C ARG A 127 -7.74 0.12 -28.25
N LEU A 128 -7.29 -1.05 -28.68
CA LEU A 128 -6.40 -1.16 -29.83
C LEU A 128 -7.26 -0.98 -31.09
N VAL A 129 -6.68 -0.21 -32.02
CA VAL A 129 -7.18 0.18 -33.34
C VAL A 129 -7.55 -1.03 -34.18
#